data_AF-A2Z780-F1
#
_entry.id   AF-A2Z780-F1
#
_cell.length_a   1.000
_cell.length_b   1.000
_cell.length_c   1.000
_cell.angle_alpha   90.00
_cell.angle_beta   90.00
_cell.angle_gamma   90.00
#
_symmetry.space_group_name_H-M   'P 1'
#
loop_
_entity.id
_entity.type
_entity.pdbx_description
1 polymer ?
#
loop_
_entity_poly.entity_id
_entity_poly.type
_entity_poly.pdbx_seq_one_letter_code
_entity_poly.pdbx_strand_id
1 'polypeptide(L)'
;MAAPEGQNKFAGVRFLPKDLELLAILDAKLRGSPLGPVEAIFHDTQILDFHPYKLYEMYAEDEEEEGYIYFFSTMQFRCRKIVERAAQGGRWKVNNCETLEVGGVAVGRKSP
;
A
#
# COMPACT_ATOMS: atom_id res chain seq x y z
N MET A 1 6.90 -37.84 16.40
CA MET A 1 7.17 -37.23 15.08
C MET A 1 6.34 -35.96 15.00
N ALA A 2 6.96 -34.80 15.24
CA ALA A 2 6.29 -33.50 15.14
C ALA A 2 6.31 -33.06 13.67
N ALA A 3 5.16 -32.65 13.15
CA ALA A 3 5.04 -32.08 11.81
C ALA A 3 5.70 -30.69 11.79
N PRO A 4 6.44 -30.32 10.73
CA PRO A 4 6.93 -28.95 10.59
C PRO A 4 5.77 -28.03 10.17
N GLU A 5 5.26 -27.24 11.11
CA GLU A 5 4.39 -26.09 10.83
C GLU A 5 5.22 -24.93 10.28
N GLY A 6 5.66 -25.07 9.04
CA GLY A 6 6.02 -23.95 8.17
C GLY A 6 4.92 -23.82 7.14
N GLN A 7 3.86 -23.07 7.47
CA GLN A 7 2.80 -22.76 6.50
C GLN A 7 3.41 -21.91 5.39
N ASN A 8 3.87 -22.58 4.34
CA ASN A 8 4.21 -22.00 3.05
C ASN A 8 2.89 -21.53 2.41
N LYS A 9 2.48 -20.30 2.75
CA LYS A 9 1.29 -19.68 2.18
C LYS A 9 1.74 -19.01 0.89
N PHE A 10 1.42 -19.65 -0.25
CA PHE A 10 1.65 -19.17 -1.62
C PHE A 10 3.04 -19.43 -2.21
N ALA A 11 3.44 -20.70 -2.32
CA ALA A 11 4.50 -21.08 -3.26
C ALA A 11 4.10 -20.72 -4.72
N GLY A 12 4.51 -19.53 -5.18
CA GLY A 12 4.45 -19.09 -6.58
C GLY A 12 3.30 -18.15 -6.98
N VAL A 13 2.46 -17.66 -6.07
CA VAL A 13 1.42 -16.66 -6.38
C VAL A 13 1.78 -15.36 -5.68
N ARG A 14 2.08 -14.32 -6.46
CA ARG A 14 2.39 -12.98 -5.95
C ARG A 14 1.17 -12.09 -5.97
N PHE A 15 1.05 -11.21 -4.98
CA PHE A 15 0.04 -10.17 -4.95
C PHE A 15 0.36 -9.06 -5.96
N LEU A 16 -0.25 -9.16 -7.14
CA LEU A 16 -0.15 -8.18 -8.23
C LEU A 16 -1.51 -7.54 -8.52
N PRO A 17 -2.01 -6.66 -7.62
CA PRO A 17 -3.32 -6.05 -7.76
C PRO A 17 -3.33 -5.03 -8.91
N LYS A 18 -4.47 -4.91 -9.58
CA LYS A 18 -4.76 -3.77 -10.47
C LYS A 18 -5.08 -2.53 -9.64
N ASP A 19 -4.95 -1.36 -10.26
CA ASP A 19 -5.24 -0.08 -9.60
C ASP A 19 -6.68 0.00 -9.02
N LEU A 20 -7.66 -0.59 -9.71
CA LEU A 20 -9.04 -0.66 -9.21
C LEU A 20 -9.20 -1.63 -8.02
N GLU A 21 -8.41 -2.70 -7.95
CA GLU A 21 -8.42 -3.64 -6.83
C GLU A 21 -7.81 -2.99 -5.59
N LEU A 22 -6.74 -2.21 -5.75
CA LEU A 22 -6.19 -1.38 -4.67
C LEU A 22 -7.21 -0.38 -4.13
N LEU A 23 -7.99 0.26 -5.02
CA LEU A 23 -9.06 1.17 -4.58
C LEU A 23 -10.19 0.45 -3.85
N ALA A 24 -10.58 -0.75 -4.31
CA ALA A 24 -11.60 -1.55 -3.64
C ALA A 24 -11.13 -2.00 -2.25
N ILE A 25 -9.86 -2.38 -2.11
CA ILE A 25 -9.24 -2.72 -0.82
C ILE A 25 -9.22 -1.51 0.11
N LEU A 26 -8.80 -0.34 -0.41
CA LEU A 26 -8.80 0.90 0.36
C LEU A 26 -10.20 1.27 0.84
N ASP A 27 -11.19 1.19 -0.05
CA ASP A 27 -12.59 1.47 0.27
C ASP A 27 -13.16 0.47 1.29
N ALA A 28 -12.83 -0.82 1.18
CA ALA A 28 -13.18 -1.83 2.19
C ALA A 28 -12.55 -1.54 3.56
N LYS A 29 -11.27 -1.14 3.62
CA LYS A 29 -10.60 -0.68 4.86
C LYS A 29 -11.30 0.53 5.47
N LEU A 30 -11.69 1.52 4.64
CA LEU A 30 -12.40 2.72 5.09
C LEU A 30 -13.80 2.42 5.65
N ARG A 31 -14.48 1.41 5.09
CA ARG A 31 -15.78 0.94 5.59
C ARG A 31 -15.65 0.00 6.80
N GLY A 32 -14.43 -0.35 7.21
CA GLY A 32 -14.20 -1.35 8.26
C GLY A 32 -14.63 -2.77 7.87
N SER A 33 -14.66 -3.08 6.57
CA SER A 33 -14.97 -4.42 6.09
C SER A 33 -13.76 -5.35 6.24
N PRO A 34 -13.96 -6.63 6.53
CA PRO A 34 -12.86 -7.59 6.63
C PRO A 34 -12.18 -7.73 5.26
N LEU A 35 -10.87 -7.46 5.22
CA LEU A 35 -10.06 -7.57 4.01
C LEU A 35 -9.64 -9.02 3.73
N GLY A 36 -9.75 -9.90 4.72
CA GLY A 36 -9.42 -11.32 4.58
C GLY A 36 -7.90 -11.52 4.48
N PRO A 37 -7.41 -12.44 3.62
CA PRO A 37 -5.98 -12.76 3.54
C PRO A 37 -5.10 -11.57 3.16
N VAL A 38 -5.63 -10.60 2.42
CA VAL A 38 -4.86 -9.41 2.02
C VAL A 38 -4.59 -8.47 3.19
N GLU A 39 -5.29 -8.59 4.32
CA GLU A 39 -5.01 -7.78 5.50
C GLU A 39 -3.59 -8.01 6.04
N ALA A 40 -3.04 -9.21 5.86
CA ALA A 40 -1.68 -9.54 6.25
C ALA A 40 -0.60 -8.94 5.33
N ILE A 41 -0.97 -8.54 4.11
CA ILE A 41 -0.05 -7.98 3.11
C ILE A 41 0.16 -6.47 3.32
N PHE A 42 -0.82 -5.80 3.96
CA PHE A 42 -0.79 -4.35 4.14
C PHE A 42 -0.39 -3.98 5.57
N HIS A 43 0.53 -3.04 5.67
CA HIS A 43 0.99 -2.51 6.95
C HIS A 43 0.35 -1.16 7.27
N ASP A 44 -0.30 -1.03 8.42
CA ASP A 44 -0.80 0.26 8.92
C ASP A 44 0.38 1.10 9.44
N THR A 45 1.01 1.91 8.57
CA THR A 45 2.22 2.69 8.90
C THR A 45 2.18 4.10 8.32
N GLN A 46 2.64 5.07 9.12
CA GLN A 46 2.73 6.46 8.70
C GLN A 46 4.00 6.71 7.87
N ILE A 47 3.95 6.38 6.58
CA ILE A 47 5.12 6.39 5.67
C ILE A 47 5.89 7.73 5.60
N LEU A 48 5.21 8.85 5.88
CA LEU A 48 5.85 10.18 5.85
C LEU A 48 6.75 10.43 7.07
N ASP A 49 6.57 9.70 8.17
CA ASP A 49 7.39 9.88 9.37
C ASP A 49 8.76 9.18 9.23
N PHE A 50 8.93 8.34 8.20
CA PHE A 50 10.12 7.54 7.97
C PHE A 50 10.86 7.96 6.70
N HIS A 51 12.17 7.69 6.70
CA HIS A 51 12.97 7.71 5.49
C HIS A 51 12.68 6.43 4.68
N PRO A 52 12.50 6.48 3.34
CA PRO A 52 12.13 5.31 2.54
C PRO A 52 13.08 4.12 2.72
N TYR A 53 14.38 4.38 2.85
CA TYR A 53 15.37 3.33 3.15
C TYR A 53 15.08 2.57 4.45
N LYS A 54 14.60 3.25 5.50
CA LYS A 54 14.22 2.58 6.75
C LYS A 54 12.95 1.75 6.60
N LEU A 55 11.99 2.21 5.79
CA LEU A 55 10.79 1.43 5.48
C LEU A 55 11.19 0.13 4.76
N TYR A 56 12.12 0.22 3.80
CA TYR A 56 12.64 -0.98 3.15
C TYR A 56 13.31 -1.94 4.14
N GLU A 57 14.20 -1.45 5.01
CA GLU A 57 14.85 -2.30 6.02
C GLU A 57 13.87 -2.97 6.99
N MET A 58 12.77 -2.30 7.35
CA MET A 58 11.76 -2.84 8.27
C MET A 58 10.87 -3.91 7.65
N TYR A 59 10.70 -3.90 6.32
CA TYR A 59 9.74 -4.76 5.59
C TYR A 59 10.43 -5.46 4.40
N ALA A 60 11.72 -5.76 4.53
CA ALA A 60 12.50 -6.38 3.46
C ALA A 60 11.99 -7.79 3.13
N GLU A 61 11.54 -8.54 4.14
CA GLU A 61 10.95 -9.88 3.97
C GLU A 61 9.67 -9.82 3.12
N ASP A 62 8.81 -8.81 3.33
CA ASP A 62 7.61 -8.59 2.51
C ASP A 62 7.93 -8.29 1.04
N GLU A 63 9.02 -7.55 0.76
CA GLU A 63 9.45 -7.32 -0.62
C GLU A 63 9.94 -8.63 -1.26
N GLU A 64 10.68 -9.46 -0.54
CA GLU A 64 11.16 -10.74 -1.07
C GLU A 64 10.01 -11.71 -1.40
N GLU A 65 8.96 -11.71 -0.57
CA GLU A 65 7.78 -12.57 -0.75
C GLU A 65 6.82 -12.05 -1.83
N GLU A 66 6.43 -10.77 -1.76
CA GLU A 66 5.37 -10.20 -2.60
C GLU A 66 5.87 -9.35 -3.78
N GLY A 67 7.15 -8.97 -3.76
CA GLY A 67 7.80 -8.09 -4.76
C GLY A 67 7.54 -6.60 -4.55
N TYR A 68 6.63 -6.23 -3.66
CA TYR A 68 6.31 -4.85 -3.28
C TYR A 68 5.83 -4.80 -1.83
N ILE A 69 6.09 -3.66 -1.17
CA ILE A 69 5.64 -3.41 0.19
C ILE A 69 4.42 -2.49 0.15
N TYR A 70 3.30 -2.93 0.72
CA TYR A 70 2.04 -2.19 0.71
C TYR A 70 1.73 -1.59 2.09
N PHE A 71 1.28 -0.33 2.10
CA PHE A 71 1.00 0.41 3.32
C PHE A 71 -0.37 1.06 3.30
N PHE A 72 -1.09 0.99 4.43
CA PHE A 72 -2.12 1.95 4.76
C PHE A 72 -1.48 3.09 5.55
N SER A 73 -1.53 4.30 4.99
CA SER A 73 -1.02 5.50 5.65
C SER A 73 -2.12 6.53 5.80
N THR A 74 -2.13 7.22 6.95
CA THR A 74 -3.11 8.27 7.17
C THR A 74 -2.80 9.45 6.27
N MET A 75 -3.82 9.92 5.56
CA MET A 75 -3.71 11.11 4.72
C MET A 75 -3.54 12.34 5.62
N GLN A 76 -2.32 12.86 5.75
CA GLN A 76 -2.00 13.99 6.63
C GLN A 76 -2.45 15.36 6.10
N PHE A 77 -3.11 15.44 4.93
CA PHE A 77 -3.41 16.71 4.27
C PHE A 77 -4.82 16.76 3.66
N ARG A 78 -5.55 17.85 3.93
CA ARG A 78 -6.90 18.11 3.39
C ARG A 78 -6.92 18.87 2.05
N CYS A 79 -5.77 19.22 1.47
CA CYS A 79 -5.69 20.22 0.40
C CYS A 79 -5.42 19.63 -1.00
N ARG A 80 -6.14 20.13 -2.00
CA ARG A 80 -6.23 19.64 -3.39
C ARG A 80 -4.97 19.86 -4.27
N LYS A 81 -3.94 20.56 -3.77
CA LYS A 81 -2.72 20.92 -4.52
C LYS A 81 -1.48 20.63 -3.67
N ILE A 82 -1.04 19.38 -3.67
CA ILE A 82 0.21 19.00 -3.01
C ILE A 82 1.16 18.59 -4.12
N VAL A 83 2.18 19.42 -4.36
CA VAL A 83 3.25 19.15 -5.31
C VAL A 83 4.39 18.39 -4.63
N GLU A 84 4.50 18.46 -3.29
CA GLU A 84 5.53 17.78 -2.50
C GLU A 84 4.98 17.35 -1.13
N ARG A 85 5.36 16.15 -0.65
CA ARG A 85 5.05 15.65 0.70
C ARG A 85 6.35 15.53 1.48
N ALA A 86 6.48 16.25 2.60
CA ALA A 86 7.66 16.15 3.44
C ALA A 86 7.74 14.75 4.09
N ALA A 87 8.95 14.19 4.17
CA ALA A 87 9.22 12.98 4.95
C ALA A 87 10.55 13.09 5.69
N GLN A 88 10.84 12.15 6.59
CA GLN A 88 12.12 12.15 7.30
C GLN A 88 13.28 12.04 6.30
N GLY A 89 14.15 13.06 6.28
CA GLY A 89 15.34 13.11 5.43
C GLY A 89 15.08 13.54 3.97
N GLY A 90 13.89 14.01 3.62
CA GLY A 90 13.63 14.50 2.25
C GLY A 90 12.20 14.93 1.97
N ARG A 91 11.83 14.94 0.69
CA ARG A 91 10.48 15.22 0.21
C ARG A 91 10.11 14.25 -0.89
N TRP A 92 8.90 13.73 -0.85
CA TRP A 92 8.26 12.99 -1.93
C TRP A 92 7.68 13.99 -2.92
N LYS A 93 8.17 13.99 -4.15
CA LYS A 93 7.62 14.85 -5.20
C LYS A 93 6.41 14.18 -5.82
N VAL A 94 5.28 14.87 -5.83
CA VAL A 94 4.07 14.42 -6.49
C VAL A 94 4.21 14.73 -7.98
N ASN A 95 4.25 13.69 -8.80
CA ASN A 95 4.31 13.82 -10.25
C ASN A 95 2.88 13.75 -10.83
N ASN A 96 2.72 13.23 -12.05
CA ASN A 96 1.43 13.16 -12.73
C ASN A 96 0.41 12.37 -11.91
N CYS A 97 -0.60 13.05 -11.35
CA CYS A 97 -1.73 12.40 -10.71
C CYS A 97 -2.73 11.91 -11.76
N GLU A 98 -2.85 10.60 -11.90
CA GLU A 98 -3.86 9.96 -12.73
C GLU A 98 -5.17 9.83 -11.95
N THR A 99 -6.30 10.12 -12.61
CA THR A 99 -7.63 9.90 -12.04
C THR A 99 -8.16 8.57 -12.56
N LEU A 100 -8.56 7.69 -11.64
CA LEU A 100 -9.10 6.38 -11.96
C LEU A 100 -10.63 6.49 -12.02
N GLU A 101 -11.21 6.04 -13.12
CA GLU A 101 -12.65 6.15 -13.38
C GLU A 101 -13.28 4.77 -13.63
N VAL A 102 -14.50 4.58 -13.13
CA VAL A 102 -15.33 3.39 -13.42
C VAL A 102 -16.68 3.88 -13.92
N GLY A 103 -17.06 3.48 -15.15
CA GLY A 103 -18.30 3.94 -15.77
C GLY A 103 -18.41 5.46 -15.94
N GLY A 104 -17.28 6.16 -16.12
CA GLY A 104 -17.22 7.62 -16.21
C GLY A 104 -17.32 8.36 -14.86
N VAL A 105 -17.29 7.63 -13.73
CA VAL A 105 -17.27 8.20 -12.39
C VAL A 105 -15.87 8.08 -11.80
N ALA A 106 -15.30 9.20 -11.35
CA ALA A 106 -14.02 9.20 -10.66
C ALA A 106 -14.11 8.46 -9.30
N VAL A 107 -13.32 7.40 -9.16
CA VAL A 107 -13.30 6.51 -7.97
C VAL A 107 -12.01 6.63 -7.16
N GLY A 108 -10.94 7.21 -7.73
CA GLY A 108 -9.68 7.38 -7.02
C GLY A 108 -8.65 8.18 -7.79
N ARG A 109 -7.49 8.41 -7.16
CA ARG A 109 -6.35 9.08 -7.78
C ARG A 109 -5.07 8.34 -7.45
N LYS A 110 -4.24 8.10 -8.45
CA LYS A 110 -2.91 7.51 -8.31
C LYS A 110 -1.86 8.57 -8.55
N SER A 111 -0.89 8.66 -7.65
CA SER A 111 0.35 9.42 -7.85
C SER A 111 1.49 8.42 -7.91
N PRO A 112 2.36 8.48 -8.93
CA PRO A 112 3.66 7.84 -8.87
C PRO A 112 4.58 8.57 -7.89
#